data_AF-A0A7W0JDX5-F1
#
_entry.id   AF-A0A7W0JDX5-F1
#
_cell.length_a   1.000
_cell.length_b   1.000
_cell.length_c   1.000
_cell.angle_alpha   90.00
_cell.angle_beta   90.00
_cell.angle_gamma   90.00
#
_symmetry.space_group_name_H-M   'P 1'
#
loop_
_entity.id
_entity.type
_entity.pdbx_description
1 polymer ?
#
loop_
_entity_poly.entity_id
_entity_poly.type
_entity_poly.pdbx_seq_one_letter_code
_entity_poly.pdbx_strand_id
1 'polypeptide(L)' 'MSENESANPLLGNKLKIIELTERIPDPRSEKIKKHPLTSIIFIALVGTVCGADDWVAITDTAEHLKDWIK' A
#
# COMPACT_ATOMS: atom_id res chain seq x y z
N MET A 1 -43.35 -5.39 5.22
CA MET A 1 -42.77 -4.17 4.63
C MET A 1 -41.30 -4.45 4.43
N SER A 2 -40.96 -4.77 3.18
CA SER A 2 -39.64 -5.11 2.70
C SER A 2 -38.81 -3.84 2.59
N GLU A 3 -37.83 -3.66 3.46
CA GLU A 3 -36.67 -2.86 3.10
C GLU A 3 -35.62 -3.84 2.61
N ASN A 4 -35.68 -4.03 1.30
CA ASN A 4 -34.67 -4.65 0.48
C ASN A 4 -33.35 -3.92 0.73
N GLU A 5 -32.53 -4.47 1.63
CA GLU A 5 -31.09 -4.23 1.73
C GLU A 5 -30.47 -4.71 0.41
N SER A 6 -30.73 -3.89 -0.62
CA SER A 6 -30.20 -4.02 -1.95
C SER A 6 -28.70 -3.88 -1.76
N ALA A 7 -28.00 -5.01 -1.71
CA ALA A 7 -26.57 -5.11 -1.48
C ALA A 7 -25.87 -3.93 -2.14
N ASN A 8 -25.32 -3.01 -1.35
CA ASN A 8 -24.58 -1.87 -1.85
C ASN A 8 -23.52 -2.42 -2.81
N PRO A 9 -23.62 -2.19 -4.14
CA PRO A 9 -22.74 -2.82 -5.10
C PRO A 9 -21.28 -2.36 -4.93
N LEU A 10 -21.05 -1.30 -4.15
CA LEU A 10 -19.71 -0.82 -3.79
C LEU A 10 -19.07 -1.61 -2.65
N LEU A 11 -19.84 -2.43 -1.91
CA LEU A 11 -19.34 -3.28 -0.82
C LEU A 11 -18.99 -4.70 -1.29
N GLY A 12 -19.30 -5.04 -2.55
CA GLY A 12 -19.18 -6.39 -3.09
C GLY A 12 -17.77 -6.83 -3.50
N ASN A 13 -16.76 -5.96 -3.40
CA ASN A 13 -15.39 -6.30 -3.75
C ASN A 13 -14.44 -5.92 -2.62
N LYS A 14 -13.98 -6.91 -1.87
CA LYS A 14 -12.91 -6.76 -0.88
C LYS A 14 -11.60 -6.46 -1.61
N LEU A 15 -11.38 -5.21 -1.97
CA LEU A 15 -10.13 -4.76 -2.60
C LEU A 15 -9.02 -4.79 -1.55
N LYS A 16 -7.92 -5.49 -1.86
CA LYS A 16 -6.73 -5.43 -1.01
C LYS A 16 -5.96 -4.16 -1.36
N ILE A 17 -5.43 -3.47 -0.34
CA ILE A 17 -4.63 -2.26 -0.54
C ILE A 17 -3.49 -2.50 -1.56
N ILE A 18 -2.84 -3.65 -1.50
CA ILE A 18 -1.78 -4.03 -2.44
C ILE A 18 -2.30 -4.07 -3.89
N GLU A 19 -3.46 -4.67 -4.15
CA GLU A 19 -4.07 -4.73 -5.49
C GLU A 19 -4.42 -3.35 -6.04
N LEU A 20 -4.74 -2.39 -5.17
CA LEU A 20 -4.95 -1.00 -5.58
C LEU A 20 -3.65 -0.34 -6.05
N THR A 21 -2.54 -0.60 -5.35
CA THR A 21 -1.22 -0.03 -5.70
C THR A 21 -0.66 -0.57 -7.01
N GLU A 22 -1.00 -1.80 -7.40
CA GLU A 22 -0.56 -2.40 -8.67
C GLU A 22 -1.16 -1.71 -9.90
N ARG A 23 -2.28 -1.00 -9.72
CA ARG A 23 -2.92 -0.20 -10.80
C ARG A 23 -2.19 1.11 -11.06
N ILE A 24 -1.24 1.49 -10.21
CA ILE A 24 -0.46 2.72 -10.35
C ILE A 24 0.68 2.43 -11.33
N PRO A 25 0.71 3.05 -12.52
CA PRO A 25 1.81 2.86 -13.44
C PRO A 25 3.10 3.41 -12.81
N ASP A 26 4.17 2.64 -12.89
CA ASP A 26 5.45 3.02 -12.29
C ASP A 26 6.16 4.09 -13.13
N PRO A 27 6.25 5.35 -12.66
CA PRO A 27 6.80 6.46 -13.45
C PRO A 27 8.33 6.43 -13.53
N ARG A 28 8.98 5.54 -12.79
CA ARG A 28 10.44 5.43 -12.74
C ARG A 28 10.94 4.80 -14.03
N SER A 29 12.14 5.21 -14.47
CA SER A 29 12.82 4.57 -15.61
C SER A 29 13.16 3.12 -15.29
N GLU A 30 13.00 2.20 -16.25
CA GLU A 30 13.35 0.77 -16.09
C GLU A 30 14.79 0.57 -15.58
N LYS A 31 15.72 1.46 -15.96
CA LYS A 31 17.13 1.40 -15.56
C LYS A 31 17.37 1.57 -14.06
N ILE A 32 16.39 2.11 -13.32
CA ILE A 32 16.50 2.41 -11.88
C ILE A 32 15.53 1.58 -11.01
N LYS A 33 14.81 0.61 -11.60
CA LYS A 33 13.84 -0.23 -10.88
C LYS A 33 14.53 -1.40 -10.17
N LYS A 34 15.09 -1.14 -8.99
CA LYS A 34 15.61 -2.20 -8.10
C LYS A 34 14.50 -2.96 -7.36
N HIS A 35 13.39 -2.27 -7.07
CA HIS A 35 12.25 -2.79 -6.32
C HIS A 35 10.93 -2.41 -7.00
N PRO A 36 9.88 -3.25 -6.91
CA PRO A 36 8.54 -2.90 -7.39
C PRO A 36 8.01 -1.63 -6.72
N LEU A 37 7.24 -0.82 -7.46
CA LEU A 37 6.63 0.38 -6.90
C LEU A 37 5.68 0.03 -5.73
N THR A 38 4.95 -1.07 -5.86
CA THR A 38 4.09 -1.62 -4.80
C THR A 38 4.81 -1.79 -3.46
N SER A 39 6.03 -2.34 -3.47
CA SER A 39 6.82 -2.50 -2.23
C SER A 39 7.19 -1.15 -1.62
N ILE A 40 7.53 -0.15 -2.44
CA ILE A 40 7.87 1.19 -1.97
C ILE A 40 6.64 1.91 -1.39
N ILE A 41 5.48 1.78 -2.04
CA ILE A 41 4.23 2.36 -1.52
C ILE A 41 3.83 1.68 -0.22
N PHE A 42 3.99 0.35 -0.13
CA PHE A 42 3.69 -0.40 1.08
C PHE A 42 4.53 0.06 2.27
N ILE A 43 5.86 0.16 2.13
CA ILE A 43 6.73 0.64 3.22
C ILE A 43 6.43 2.08 3.60
N ALA A 44 6.11 2.95 2.63
CA ALA A 44 5.74 4.33 2.90
C ALA A 44 4.44 4.41 3.69
N LEU A 45 3.42 3.64 3.32
CA LEU A 45 2.15 3.57 4.04
C LEU A 45 2.34 3.07 5.47
N VAL A 46 3.09 1.99 5.66
CA VAL A 46 3.40 1.45 7.00
C VAL A 46 4.14 2.49 7.83
N GLY A 47 5.20 3.10 7.28
CA GLY A 47 5.97 4.15 7.95
C GLY A 47 5.10 5.34 8.36
N THR A 48 4.27 5.86 7.45
CA THR A 48 3.37 6.99 7.72
C THR A 48 2.34 6.65 8.81
N VAL A 49 1.78 5.44 8.82
CA VAL A 49 0.86 5.00 9.88
C VAL A 49 1.59 4.89 11.23
N CYS A 50 2.87 4.52 11.23
CA CYS A 50 3.72 4.53 12.41
C CYS A 50 4.23 5.93 12.82
N GLY A 51 3.85 6.98 12.10
CA GLY A 51 4.20 8.37 12.41
C GLY A 51 5.45 8.90 11.72
N ALA A 52 6.03 8.18 10.75
CA ALA A 52 7.12 8.70 9.93
C ALA A 52 6.60 9.80 8.98
N ASP A 53 7.25 10.96 9.00
CA ASP A 53 6.90 12.15 8.22
C ASP A 53 7.91 12.48 7.11
N ASP A 54 9.03 11.75 7.05
CA ASP A 54 10.01 11.85 5.98
C ASP A 54 10.52 10.47 5.49
N TRP A 55 11.30 10.48 4.41
CA TRP A 55 11.84 9.25 3.79
C TRP A 55 12.89 8.55 4.65
N VAL A 56 13.60 9.28 5.51
CA VAL A 56 14.63 8.71 6.39
C VAL A 56 13.94 7.92 7.49
N ALA A 57 12.93 8.50 8.13
CA ALA A 57 12.09 7.86 9.14
C ALA A 57 11.31 6.67 8.58
N ILE A 58 10.81 6.74 7.33
CA ILE A 58 10.19 5.59 6.64
C ILE A 58 11.21 4.45 6.49
N THR A 59 12.42 4.77 6.05
CA THR A 59 13.48 3.76 5.85
C THR A 59 13.88 3.12 7.16
N ASP A 60 14.03 3.92 8.22
CA ASP A 60 14.34 3.46 9.57
C ASP A 60 13.23 2.54 10.11
N THR A 61 11.97 2.92 9.94
CA THR A 61 10.81 2.09 10.33
C THR A 61 10.82 0.75 9.59
N ALA A 62 11.09 0.76 8.28
CA ALA A 62 11.12 -0.45 7.47
C ALA A 62 12.25 -1.41 7.89
N GLU A 63 13.42 -0.90 8.30
CA GLU A 63 14.52 -1.73 8.79
C GLU A 63 14.18 -2.34 10.16
N HIS A 64 13.56 -1.57 11.07
CA HIS A 64 13.08 -2.09 12.36
C HIS A 64 11.98 -3.13 12.22
N LEU A 65 11.13 -3.03 11.19
CA LEU A 65 10.03 -3.96 10.92
C LEU A 65 10.41 -5.07 9.92
N LYS A 66 11.68 -5.17 9.52
CA LYS A 66 12.12 -6.06 8.46
C LYS A 66 11.80 -7.53 8.67
N ASP A 67 11.82 -8.00 9.92
CA ASP A 67 11.46 -9.37 10.27
C ASP A 67 9.97 -9.64 10.12
N TRP A 68 9.13 -8.61 10.28
CA TRP A 68 7.68 -8.69 10.09
C TRP A 68 7.27 -8.51 8.61
N ILE A 69 8.00 -7.69 7.86
CA ILE A 69 7.72 -7.39 6.44
C ILE A 69 8.18 -8.54 5.52
N LYS A 70 9.09 -9.40 5.98
CA LYS A 70 9.77 -10.43 5.18
C LYS A 70 8.86 -11.52 4.61
#